data_AF-A0A9X2DPH4-F1
#
_entry.id   AF-A0A9X2DPH4-F1
#
_cell.length_a   1.000
_cell.length_b   1.000
_cell.length_c   1.000
_cell.angle_alpha   90.00
_cell.angle_beta   90.00
_cell.angle_gamma   90.00
#
_symmetry.space_group_name_H-M   'P 1'
#
loop_
_entity.id
_entity.type
_entity.pdbx_description
1 polymer ?
#
loop_
_entity_poly.entity_id
_entity_poly.type
_entity_poly.pdbx_seq_one_letter_code
_entity_poly.pdbx_strand_id
1 'polypeptide(L)' 'MVDRNHVCKACEGTGMLADDEEWQYTCTVCGGEGYVQQEHPASSIVLNVDENNRILD' A
#
# COMPACT_ATOMS: atom_id res chain seq x y z
N MET A 1 21.93 10.58 -7.78
CA MET A 1 20.69 11.10 -7.17
C MET A 1 19.85 9.89 -6.86
N VAL A 2 19.47 9.64 -5.60
CA VAL A 2 18.62 8.49 -5.25
C VAL A 2 17.18 8.93 -5.45
N ASP A 3 16.49 8.32 -6.41
CA ASP A 3 15.07 8.53 -6.68
C ASP A 3 14.25 8.08 -5.47
N ARG A 4 14.02 9.01 -4.54
CA ARG A 4 13.17 8.85 -3.34
C ARG A 4 11.70 8.56 -3.66
N ASN A 5 11.34 8.46 -4.94
CA ASN A 5 9.99 8.19 -5.39
C ASN A 5 9.58 6.72 -5.24
N HIS A 6 10.56 5.80 -5.13
CA HIS A 6 10.31 4.38 -4.89
C HIS A 6 10.38 3.97 -3.43
N VAL A 7 10.78 4.87 -2.53
CA VAL A 7 10.80 4.55 -1.10
C VAL A 7 9.36 4.47 -0.60
N CYS A 8 9.02 3.38 0.09
CA CYS A 8 7.70 3.21 0.66
C CYS A 8 7.48 4.31 1.71
N LYS A 9 6.54 5.22 1.46
CA LYS A 9 6.25 6.32 2.41
C LYS A 9 5.56 5.84 3.68
N ALA A 10 4.98 4.64 3.68
CA ALA A 10 4.31 4.10 4.85
C ALA A 10 5.34 3.64 5.91
N CYS A 11 6.38 2.92 5.49
CA CYS A 11 7.44 2.44 6.39
C CYS A 11 8.76 3.19 6.22
N GLU A 12 8.78 4.29 5.47
CA GLU A 12 9.96 5.11 5.15
C GLU A 12 11.21 4.35 4.67
N GLY A 13 11.04 3.18 4.04
CA GLY A 13 12.17 2.34 3.61
C GLY A 13 12.50 1.18 4.56
N THR A 14 11.88 1.10 5.73
CA THR A 14 12.19 0.08 6.75
C THR A 14 11.57 -1.27 6.42
N GLY A 15 10.51 -1.33 5.62
CA GLY A 15 9.77 -2.57 5.33
C GLY A 15 8.89 -3.05 6.48
N MET A 16 9.10 -2.54 7.69
CA MET A 16 8.31 -2.83 8.88
C MET A 16 7.65 -1.56 9.40
N LEU A 17 6.45 -1.73 9.94
CA LEU A 17 5.71 -0.70 10.66
C LEU A 17 5.70 -1.07 12.14
N ALA A 18 5.81 -0.06 12.99
CA ALA A 18 5.62 -0.19 14.43
C ALA A 18 4.43 0.67 14.82
N ASP A 19 3.50 0.11 15.59
CA ASP A 19 2.40 0.88 16.16
C ASP A 19 2.80 1.53 17.51
N ASP A 20 1.92 2.33 18.11
CA ASP A 20 2.15 2.99 19.41
C ASP A 20 2.35 1.98 20.56
N GLU A 21 1.86 0.75 20.39
CA GLU A 21 2.13 -0.38 21.28
C GLU A 21 3.47 -1.11 20.99
N GLU A 22 4.34 -0.53 20.15
CA GLU A 22 5.66 -1.05 19.76
C GLU A 22 5.63 -2.40 19.02
N TRP A 23 4.46 -2.81 18.51
CA TRP A 23 4.32 -4.04 17.76
C TRP A 23 4.86 -3.89 16.34
N GLN A 24 5.83 -4.72 15.98
CA GLN A 24 6.43 -4.73 14.66
C GLN A 24 5.62 -5.65 13.73
N TYR A 25 5.14 -5.09 12.63
CA TYR A 25 4.46 -5.85 11.58
C TYR A 25 5.00 -5.51 10.20
N THR A 26 4.90 -6.46 9.28
CA THR A 26 5.32 -6.28 7.90
C THR A 26 4.47 -5.20 7.25
N CYS A 27 5.11 -4.21 6.64
CA CYS A 27 4.42 -3.12 5.96
C CYS A 27 3.59 -3.69 4.80
N THR A 28 2.27 -3.58 4.87
CA THR A 28 1.33 -4.11 3.86
C THR A 28 1.40 -3.37 2.54
N VAL A 29 1.91 -2.13 2.54
CA VAL A 29 2.02 -1.27 1.35
C VAL A 29 3.16 -1.73 0.43
N CYS A 30 4.29 -2.15 0.99
CA CYS A 30 5.44 -2.66 0.24
C CYS A 30 5.68 -4.17 0.46
N GLY A 31 4.78 -4.86 1.17
CA GLY A 31 4.92 -6.27 1.51
C GLY A 31 6.17 -6.65 2.32
N GLY A 32 6.82 -5.68 2.99
CA GLY A 32 8.09 -5.92 3.68
C GLY A 32 9.35 -5.47 2.95
N GLU A 33 9.26 -5.05 1.68
CA GLU A 33 10.45 -4.72 0.88
C GLU A 33 11.06 -3.34 1.18
N GLY A 34 10.31 -2.42 1.80
CA GLY A 34 10.77 -1.05 2.08
C GLY A 34 10.70 -0.11 0.88
N TYR A 35 10.59 -0.64 -0.34
CA TYR A 35 10.35 0.13 -1.55
C TYR A 35 9.01 -0.26 -2.18
N VAL A 36 8.29 0.72 -2.70
CA VAL A 36 7.13 0.50 -3.55
C VAL A 36 7.62 0.54 -4.99
N GLN A 37 7.72 -0.62 -5.63
CA GLN A 37 7.83 -0.64 -7.08
C GLN A 37 6.51 -0.09 -7.60
N GLN A 38 6.55 0.92 -8.47
CA GLN A 38 5.37 1.46 -9.13
C GLN A 38 4.80 0.44 -10.13
N GLU A 39 4.67 -0.82 -9.74
CA GLU A 39 4.17 -1.90 -10.58
C GLU A 39 2.65 -1.98 -10.40
N HIS A 40 2.03 -0.95 -10.94
CA HIS A 40 0.61 -0.85 -11.29
C HIS A 40 -0.34 -0.74 -10.09
N PRO A 41 -1.38 0.11 -10.18
CA PRO A 41 -2.41 0.15 -9.15
C PRO A 41 -2.97 -1.26 -9.02
N ALA A 42 -2.84 -1.85 -7.84
CA ALA A 42 -3.55 -3.06 -7.44
C ALA A 42 -4.95 -2.93 -8.03
N SER A 43 -5.22 -3.80 -9.01
CA SER A 43 -6.41 -3.83 -9.86
C SER A 43 -7.52 -2.98 -9.28
N SER A 44 -7.65 -1.75 -9.77
CA SER A 44 -8.85 -0.96 -9.53
C SER A 44 -9.95 -1.69 -10.26
N ILE A 45 -10.49 -2.75 -9.63
CA ILE A 45 -11.67 -3.42 -10.10
C ILE A 45 -12.71 -2.31 -10.06
N VAL A 46 -13.09 -1.82 -11.22
CA VAL A 46 -14.20 -0.89 -11.33
C VAL A 46 -15.42 -1.74 -11.02
N LEU A 47 -15.77 -1.87 -9.74
CA LEU A 47 -17.03 -2.46 -9.34
C LEU A 47 -18.10 -1.52 -9.90
N ASN A 48 -18.92 -2.05 -10.81
CA ASN A 48 -20.06 -1.33 -11.32
C ASN A 48 -21.06 -1.19 -10.17
N VAL A 49 -21.11 0.02 -9.59
CA VAL A 49 -21.98 0.33 -8.47
C VAL A 49 -23.06 1.31 -8.91
N ASP A 50 -24.28 1.04 -8.47
CA ASP A 50 -25.43 1.92 -8.70
C ASP A 50 -25.34 3.22 -7.86
N GLU A 51 -26.23 4.18 -8.07
CA GLU A 51 -26.34 5.44 -7.30
C GLU A 51 -26.40 5.26 -5.77
N ASN A 52 -26.73 4.05 -5.28
CA ASN A 52 -26.70 3.67 -3.87
C ASN A 52 -25.45 2.89 -3.42
N ASN A 53 -24.37 2.86 -4.22
CA ASN A 53 -23.12 2.14 -3.93
C ASN A 53 -23.34 0.63 -3.67
N ARG A 54 -24.29 0.01 -4.37
CA ARG A 54 -24.55 -1.44 -4.32
C ARG A 54 -23.87 -2.12 -5.50
N ILE A 55 -23.19 -3.23 -5.23
CA ILE A 55 -22.62 -4.11 -6.27
C ILE A 55 -23.77 -4.81 -7.02
N LEU A 56 -23.77 -4.75 -8.35
CA LEU A 56 -24.72 -5.47 -9.21
C LEU A 56 -24.01 -6.72 -9.76
N ASP A 57 -24.61 -7.90 -9.57
CA ASP A 57 -24.16 -9.21 -10.10
C ASP A 57 -24.67 -9.44 -11.53
#